data_AF-A0A4Y8BZL7-F1
#
_entry.id   AF-A0A4Y8BZL7-F1
#
_cell.length_a   1.000
_cell.length_b   1.000
_cell.length_c   1.000
_cell.angle_alpha   90.00
_cell.angle_beta   90.00
_cell.angle_gamma   90.00
#
_symmetry.space_group_name_H-M   'P 1'
#
loop_
_entity.id
_entity.type
_entity.pdbx_description
1 polymer ?
#
loop_
_entity_poly.entity_id
_entity_poly.type
_entity_poly.pdbx_seq_one_letter_code
_entity_poly.pdbx_strand_id
1 'polypeptide(L)' 'HSLNVDAFSSPDFGDLGYIVDGKVFFYNNVIKAHTKNAPFDVSKLASLPKVDILYSYSNDGSGVAAKALFEHGT' A
#
# COMPACT_ATOMS: atom_id res chain seq x y z
N HIS A 1 -3.86 -9.46 -10.50
CA HIS A 1 -4.84 -10.49 -10.95
C HIS A 1 -4.92 -11.61 -9.90
N SER A 2 -6.05 -12.29 -9.68
CA SER A 2 -6.17 -13.28 -8.58
C SER A 2 -5.63 -14.68 -8.89
N LEU A 3 -5.57 -15.09 -10.16
CA LEU A 3 -5.15 -16.44 -10.57
C LEU A 3 -3.95 -16.50 -11.53
N ASN A 4 -3.51 -15.38 -12.09
CA ASN A 4 -2.47 -15.39 -13.13
C ASN A 4 -1.10 -15.42 -12.43
N VAL A 5 -0.13 -16.13 -13.00
CA VAL A 5 1.25 -16.10 -12.50
C VAL A 5 1.80 -14.67 -12.53
N ASP A 6 1.48 -13.92 -13.57
CA ASP A 6 1.71 -12.48 -13.67
C ASP A 6 0.62 -11.70 -12.91
N ALA A 7 0.70 -11.74 -11.58
CA ALA A 7 -0.33 -11.18 -10.70
C ALA A 7 -0.07 -9.72 -10.27
N PHE A 8 1.18 -9.26 -10.34
CA PHE A 8 1.66 -8.02 -9.73
C PHE A 8 2.13 -7.05 -10.80
N SER A 9 1.73 -5.79 -10.65
CA SER A 9 2.18 -4.70 -11.50
C SER A 9 2.16 -3.41 -10.70
N SER A 10 2.80 -2.36 -11.23
CA SER A 10 2.67 -0.98 -10.72
C SER A 10 1.79 -0.18 -11.69
N PRO A 11 0.46 -0.11 -11.49
CA PRO A 11 -0.47 0.39 -12.50
C PRO A 11 -0.19 1.82 -12.96
N ASP A 12 0.26 2.67 -12.03
CA ASP A 12 0.47 4.10 -12.32
C ASP A 12 1.92 4.45 -12.70
N PHE A 13 2.91 3.76 -12.13
CA PHE A 13 4.33 4.14 -12.22
C PHE A 13 5.17 3.20 -13.09
N GLY A 14 4.65 2.04 -13.46
CA GLY A 14 5.39 1.01 -14.20
C GLY A 14 6.52 0.37 -13.39
N ASP A 15 7.21 -0.59 -14.03
CA ASP A 15 8.20 -1.42 -13.36
C ASP A 15 9.55 -0.72 -13.23
N LEU A 16 10.30 -1.05 -12.18
CA LEU A 16 11.67 -0.55 -12.00
C LEU A 16 12.65 -1.19 -12.98
N GLY A 17 12.38 -2.42 -13.38
CA GLY A 17 13.28 -3.23 -14.18
C GLY A 17 12.74 -4.64 -14.39
N TYR A 18 13.54 -5.46 -15.05
CA TYR A 18 13.23 -6.86 -15.37
C TYR A 18 14.43 -7.76 -15.09
N ILE A 19 14.17 -9.06 -14.89
CA ILE A 19 15.21 -10.06 -14.64
C ILE A 19 15.13 -11.16 -15.70
N VAL A 20 16.25 -11.44 -16.37
CA VAL A 20 16.37 -12.53 -17.35
C VAL A 20 17.60 -13.36 -17.00
N ASP A 21 17.43 -14.66 -16.78
CA ASP A 21 18.51 -15.60 -16.48
C ASP A 21 19.45 -15.12 -15.36
N GLY A 22 18.89 -14.55 -14.30
CA GLY A 22 19.64 -14.01 -13.16
C GLY A 22 20.32 -12.66 -13.40
N LYS A 23 20.17 -12.06 -14.58
CA LYS A 23 20.67 -10.71 -14.90
C LYS A 23 19.58 -9.68 -14.69
N VAL A 24 19.93 -8.61 -13.98
CA VAL A 24 19.02 -7.51 -13.63
C VAL A 24 19.17 -6.36 -14.62
N PHE A 25 18.06 -5.86 -15.15
CA PHE A 25 17.99 -4.71 -16.05
C PHE A 25 17.08 -3.65 -15.43
N PHE A 26 17.62 -2.49 -15.09
CA PHE A 26 16.83 -1.37 -14.58
C PHE A 26 16.40 -0.42 -15.70
N TYR A 27 15.14 0.00 -15.66
CA TYR A 27 14.54 0.96 -16.61
C TYR A 27 14.25 2.31 -15.96
N ASN A 28 13.82 2.31 -14.69
CA ASN A 28 13.30 3.49 -14.01
C ASN A 28 13.95 3.69 -12.63
N ASN A 29 13.95 4.95 -12.19
CA ASN A 29 14.21 5.34 -10.80
C ASN A 29 12.93 5.89 -10.16
N VAL A 30 12.56 5.41 -8.96
CA VAL A 30 11.41 5.96 -8.21
C VAL A 30 11.75 7.34 -7.67
N ILE A 31 10.91 8.32 -7.97
CA ILE A 31 11.13 9.72 -7.56
C ILE A 31 10.52 10.07 -6.19
N LYS A 32 9.56 9.26 -5.69
CA LYS A 32 8.97 9.48 -4.37
C LYS A 32 10.01 9.19 -3.29
N ALA A 33 10.21 10.13 -2.37
CA ALA A 33 11.18 9.99 -1.29
C ALA A 33 10.89 8.75 -0.44
N HIS A 34 11.94 7.97 -0.16
CA HIS A 34 11.85 6.71 0.58
C HIS A 34 13.05 6.54 1.51
N THR A 35 13.01 5.53 2.38
CA THR A 35 14.13 5.11 3.25
C THR A 35 14.71 6.27 4.08
N LYS A 36 15.99 6.62 3.90
CA LYS A 36 16.69 7.70 4.62
C LYS A 36 16.04 9.08 4.47
N ASN A 37 15.25 9.28 3.41
CA ASN A 37 14.56 10.53 3.14
C ASN A 37 13.12 10.54 3.67
N ALA A 38 12.65 9.42 4.24
CA ALA A 38 11.33 9.34 4.88
C ALA A 38 11.45 9.63 6.39
N PRO A 39 10.53 10.41 6.99
CA PRO A 39 10.64 10.85 8.37
C PRO A 39 10.16 9.82 9.41
N PHE A 40 9.79 8.60 8.99
CA PHE A 40 9.18 7.61 9.86
C PHE A 40 10.25 6.71 10.51
N ASP A 41 10.33 6.72 11.84
CA ASP A 41 11.16 5.80 12.64
C ASP A 41 10.26 4.94 13.53
N VAL A 42 10.33 3.62 13.36
CA VAL A 42 9.56 2.63 14.12
C VAL A 42 10.40 1.84 15.13
N SER A 43 11.70 2.15 15.26
CA SER A 43 12.67 1.34 16.02
C SER A 43 12.35 1.19 17.52
N LYS A 44 11.56 2.11 18.08
CA LYS A 44 11.17 2.15 19.50
C LYS A 44 9.66 2.10 19.72
N LEU A 45 8.87 1.89 18.67
CA LEU A 45 7.42 1.82 18.79
C LEU A 45 7.00 0.43 19.29
N ALA A 46 6.13 0.40 20.30
CA ALA A 46 5.52 -0.84 20.78
C ALA A 46 4.28 -1.25 19.96
N SER A 47 3.66 -0.29 19.28
CA SER A 47 2.47 -0.49 18.44
C SER A 47 2.33 0.63 17.40
N LEU A 48 1.50 0.38 16.38
CA LEU A 48 1.11 1.40 15.39
C LEU A 48 -0.29 1.95 15.71
N PRO A 49 -0.61 3.19 15.31
CA PRO A 49 -1.97 3.71 15.37
C PRO A 49 -2.94 2.81 14.61
N LYS A 50 -4.15 2.64 15.15
CA LYS A 50 -5.23 1.89 14.48
C LYS A 50 -5.76 2.72 13.31
N VAL A 51 -5.86 2.09 12.13
CA VAL A 51 -6.43 2.68 10.91
C VAL A 51 -7.19 1.59 10.18
N ASP A 52 -8.47 1.84 9.88
CA ASP A 52 -9.36 0.89 9.19
C ASP A 52 -9.77 1.41 7.79
N ILE A 53 -10.29 0.51 6.95
CA ILE A 53 -10.69 0.80 5.57
C ILE A 53 -12.20 0.62 5.41
N LEU A 54 -12.88 1.63 4.87
CA LEU A 54 -14.27 1.55 4.41
C LEU A 54 -14.33 1.53 2.89
N TYR A 55 -15.42 0.97 2.37
CA TYR A 55 -15.71 0.94 0.94
C TYR A 55 -16.90 1.86 0.63
N SER A 56 -17.10 2.18 -0.64
CA SER A 56 -18.28 2.94 -1.06
C SER A 56 -18.90 2.40 -2.34
N TYR A 57 -20.22 2.45 -2.41
CA TYR A 57 -21.05 1.91 -3.50
C TYR A 57 -22.46 2.53 -3.46
N SER A 58 -23.34 2.18 -4.40
CA SER A 58 -24.72 2.68 -4.40
C SER A 58 -25.52 2.15 -3.21
N ASN A 59 -26.28 3.03 -2.54
CA ASN A 59 -27.05 2.69 -1.33
C ASN A 59 -26.16 2.12 -0.19
N ASP A 60 -24.95 2.68 -0.07
CA ASP A 60 -23.94 2.28 0.91
C ASP A 60 -24.39 2.59 2.36
N GLY A 61 -24.28 1.58 3.22
CA GLY A 61 -24.60 1.64 4.64
C GLY A 61 -23.38 1.82 5.56
N SER A 62 -22.19 2.07 4.99
CA SER A 62 -20.91 2.16 5.71
C SER A 62 -20.89 3.23 6.80
N GLY A 63 -21.87 4.15 6.84
CA GLY A 63 -22.04 5.10 7.95
C GLY A 63 -22.20 4.43 9.32
N VAL A 64 -22.80 3.23 9.41
CA VAL A 64 -22.89 2.48 10.68
C VAL A 64 -21.51 1.93 11.07
N ALA A 65 -20.79 1.34 10.11
CA ALA A 65 -19.44 0.85 10.32
C ALA A 65 -18.47 1.98 10.70
N ALA A 66 -18.54 3.13 10.02
CA ALA A 66 -17.74 4.31 10.31
C ALA A 66 -17.90 4.78 11.76
N LYS A 67 -19.14 4.87 12.25
CA LYS A 67 -19.42 5.25 13.65
C LYS A 67 -18.87 4.22 14.62
N ALA A 68 -19.07 2.93 14.36
CA ALA A 68 -18.59 1.88 15.23
C ALA A 68 -17.05 1.87 15.32
N LEU A 69 -16.36 2.00 14.19
CA LEU A 69 -14.89 2.09 14.15
C LEU A 69 -14.40 3.31 14.95
N PHE A 70 -15.04 4.46 14.74
CA PHE A 70 -14.75 5.69 15.48
C PHE A 70 -14.93 5.53 17.00
N GLU A 71 -16.07 4.95 17.42
CA GLU A 71 -16.37 4.71 18.83
C GLU A 71 -15.40 3.71 19.49
N HIS A 72 -14.80 2.80 18.72
CA HIS A 72 -13.83 1.81 19.20
C HIS A 72 -12.37 2.20 18.98
N GLY A 73 -12.11 3.49 18.75
CA GLY A 73 -10.77 4.08 18.77
C GLY A 73 -10.01 3.95 17.45
N THR A 74 -10.72 4.09 16.33
CA THR A 74 -10.14 4.41 15.03
C THR A 74 -10.41 5.86 14.66
#